data_AF-A0A2V6XGZ6-F1
#
_entry.id   AF-A0A2V6XGZ6-F1
#
_cell.length_a   1.000
_cell.length_b   1.000
_cell.length_c   1.000
_cell.angle_alpha   90.00
_cell.angle_beta   90.00
_cell.angle_gamma   90.00
#
_symmetry.space_group_name_H-M   'P 1'
#
loop_
_entity.id
_entity.type
_entity.pdbx_description
1 polymer ?
#
loop_
_entity_poly.entity_id
_entity_poly.type
_entity_poly.pdbx_seq_one_letter_code
_entity_poly.pdbx_strand_id
1 'polypeptide(L)'
;MRTGPNRTCLGCRRARPKGWLVRLVRLGSGIVVVDPSAAAAGRGAYVCPEAACVEHALSRGRLAHAFKKPCAPSPDLAAEVQAAGDRGAGAPAGEASSGCDMFETGAMAVRA
;
A
#
# COMPACT_ATOMS: atom_id res chain seq x y z
N MET A 1 -4.76 11.69 -24.27
CA MET A 1 -4.16 11.05 -23.07
C MET A 1 -4.83 11.60 -21.82
N ARG A 2 -5.77 10.87 -21.19
CA ARG A 2 -6.29 11.30 -19.88
C ARG A 2 -5.22 10.97 -18.85
N THR A 3 -4.42 11.96 -18.48
CA THR A 3 -3.56 11.92 -17.30
C THR A 3 -4.48 11.86 -16.09
N GLY A 4 -4.88 10.65 -15.68
CA GLY A 4 -5.70 10.45 -14.50
C GLY A 4 -5.01 11.03 -13.27
N PRO A 5 -5.75 11.31 -12.18
CA PRO A 5 -5.17 11.88 -10.99
C PRO A 5 -4.06 10.97 -10.44
N ASN A 6 -2.90 11.57 -10.14
CA ASN A 6 -1.84 10.85 -9.45
C ASN A 6 -2.29 10.55 -8.01
N ARG A 7 -1.93 9.36 -7.54
CA ARG A 7 -2.17 8.89 -6.17
C ARG A 7 -0.84 8.52 -5.54
N THR A 8 -0.75 8.69 -4.23
CA THR A 8 0.46 8.39 -3.47
C THR A 8 0.37 7.00 -2.88
N CYS A 9 1.38 6.16 -3.14
CA CYS A 9 1.48 4.84 -2.53
C CYS A 9 1.70 4.95 -1.01
N LEU A 10 1.02 4.11 -0.24
CA LEU A 10 1.14 4.08 1.22
C LEU A 10 2.50 3.54 1.71
N GLY A 11 3.08 2.58 0.99
CA GLY A 11 4.39 1.99 1.26
C GLY A 11 5.53 2.96 0.93
N CYS A 12 5.84 3.11 -0.36
CA CYS A 12 6.97 3.93 -0.83
C CYS A 12 6.73 5.45 -0.89
N ARG A 13 5.49 5.94 -0.65
CA ARG A 13 5.14 7.37 -0.67
C ARG A 13 5.38 8.10 -2.01
N ARG A 14 5.58 7.37 -3.11
CA ARG A 14 5.71 7.94 -4.46
C ARG A 14 4.33 8.19 -5.09
N ALA A 15 4.23 9.25 -5.88
CA ALA A 15 3.04 9.56 -6.67
C ALA A 15 3.08 8.81 -8.00
N ARG A 16 2.04 8.02 -8.29
CA ARG A 16 1.89 7.26 -9.54
C ARG A 16 0.48 7.46 -10.11
N PRO A 17 0.26 7.23 -11.42
CA PRO A 17 -1.07 7.32 -12.01
C PRO A 17 -2.02 6.30 -11.36
N LYS A 18 -3.32 6.62 -11.25
CA LYS A 18 -4.33 5.75 -10.63
C LYS A 18 -4.29 4.30 -11.15
N GLY A 19 -4.07 4.09 -12.46
CA GLY A 19 -4.07 2.76 -13.08
C GLY A 19 -2.88 1.87 -12.68
N TRP A 20 -1.85 2.43 -12.04
CA TRP A 20 -0.65 1.71 -11.62
C TRP A 20 -0.71 1.23 -10.17
N LEU A 21 -1.73 1.65 -9.43
CA LEU A 21 -1.83 1.43 -8.00
C LEU A 21 -3.06 0.60 -7.68
N VAL A 22 -2.91 -0.28 -6.71
CA VAL A 22 -4.01 -1.11 -6.20
C VAL A 22 -4.76 -0.31 -5.13
N ARG A 23 -6.08 -0.21 -5.28
CA ARG A 23 -6.94 0.45 -4.29
C ARG A 23 -7.25 -0.51 -3.15
N LEU A 24 -6.99 -0.04 -1.93
CA LEU A 24 -7.38 -0.68 -0.69
C LEU A 24 -8.58 0.05 -0.08
N VAL A 25 -9.54 -0.69 0.45
CA VAL A 25 -10.70 -0.12 1.16
C VAL A 25 -10.84 -0.77 2.54
N ARG A 26 -11.15 0.06 3.53
CA ARG A 26 -11.54 -0.42 4.87
C ARG A 26 -13.05 -0.66 4.89
N LEU A 27 -13.46 -1.91 5.13
CA LEU A 27 -14.85 -2.29 5.35
C LEU A 27 -15.40 -1.74 6.68
N GLY A 28 -16.72 -1.77 6.85
CA GLY A 28 -17.38 -1.40 8.12
C GLY A 28 -16.84 -2.19 9.31
N SER A 29 -16.54 -3.48 9.09
CA SER A 29 -15.93 -4.40 10.05
C SER A 29 -14.52 -4.03 10.51
N GLY A 30 -13.85 -3.08 9.83
CA GLY A 30 -12.45 -2.73 10.12
C GLY A 30 -11.42 -3.58 9.40
N ILE A 31 -11.84 -4.52 8.57
CA ILE A 31 -10.94 -5.30 7.72
C ILE A 31 -10.61 -4.48 6.46
N VAL A 32 -9.34 -4.48 6.06
CA VAL A 32 -8.88 -3.89 4.80
C VAL A 32 -8.85 -4.98 3.73
N VAL A 33 -9.44 -4.68 2.58
CA VAL A 33 -9.52 -5.57 1.41
C VAL A 33 -9.12 -4.82 0.14
N VAL A 34 -8.77 -5.56 -0.91
CA VAL A 34 -8.54 -4.99 -2.25
C VAL A 34 -9.89 -4.66 -2.91
N ASP A 35 -10.01 -3.46 -3.49
CA ASP A 35 -11.19 -3.07 -4.27
C ASP A 35 -10.80 -2.75 -5.73
N PRO A 36 -10.79 -3.77 -6.61
CA PRO A 36 -10.42 -3.57 -8.01
C PRO A 36 -11.50 -2.79 -8.79
N SER A 37 -12.77 -2.88 -8.38
CA SER A 37 -13.89 -2.21 -9.06
C SER A 37 -13.99 -0.72 -8.73
N ALA A 38 -13.25 -0.23 -7.73
CA ALA A 38 -13.36 1.12 -7.17
C ALA A 38 -14.81 1.48 -6.75
N ALA A 39 -15.65 0.47 -6.52
CA ALA A 39 -17.09 0.59 -6.28
C ALA A 39 -17.40 0.67 -4.79
N ALA A 40 -16.45 0.30 -3.92
CA ALA A 40 -16.69 0.31 -2.49
C ALA A 40 -16.77 1.74 -1.94
N ALA A 41 -17.88 2.03 -1.26
CA ALA A 41 -18.10 3.26 -0.51
C ALA A 41 -17.20 3.28 0.75
N GLY A 42 -16.22 4.18 0.77
CA GLY A 42 -15.30 4.29 1.90
C GLY A 42 -14.05 5.11 1.58
N ARG A 43 -13.31 5.46 2.64
CA ARG A 43 -11.95 6.01 2.49
C ARG A 43 -11.11 4.93 1.81
N GLY A 44 -10.50 5.27 0.68
CA GLY A 44 -9.61 4.39 -0.06
C GLY A 44 -8.16 4.82 0.13
N ALA A 45 -7.26 3.85 0.26
CA ALA A 45 -5.82 4.04 0.20
C ALA A 45 -5.28 3.37 -1.07
N TYR A 46 -4.05 3.71 -1.46
CA TYR A 46 -3.42 3.15 -2.65
C TYR A 46 -2.06 2.55 -2.27
N VAL A 47 -1.74 1.40 -2.85
CA VAL A 47 -0.45 0.72 -2.65
C VAL A 47 0.08 0.22 -3.99
N CYS A 48 1.40 0.18 -4.15
CA CYS A 48 2.00 -0.51 -5.29
C CYS A 48 1.80 -2.03 -5.18
N PRO A 49 1.77 -2.75 -6.31
CA PRO A 49 1.68 -4.21 -6.29
C PRO A 49 2.97 -4.89 -5.78
N GLU A 50 4.08 -4.17 -5.65
CA GLU A 50 5.32 -4.71 -5.09
C GLU A 50 5.17 -5.18 -3.62
N ALA A 51 5.71 -6.36 -3.32
CA ALA A 51 5.72 -6.96 -1.99
C ALA A 51 6.28 -6.01 -0.91
N ALA A 52 7.39 -5.33 -1.20
CA ALA A 52 7.99 -4.36 -0.28
C ALA A 52 7.04 -3.21 0.09
N CYS A 53 6.18 -2.75 -0.83
CA CYS A 53 5.19 -1.71 -0.53
C CYS A 53 4.06 -2.23 0.35
N VAL A 54 3.66 -3.49 0.15
CA VAL A 54 2.67 -4.17 0.99
C VAL A 54 3.21 -4.36 2.40
N GLU A 55 4.39 -4.94 2.56
CA GLU A 55 5.04 -5.14 3.86
C GLU A 55 5.20 -3.82 4.63
N HIS A 56 5.62 -2.75 3.96
CA HIS A 56 5.69 -1.42 4.56
C HIS A 56 4.33 -0.85 4.97
N ALA A 57 3.28 -1.12 4.20
CA ALA A 57 1.92 -0.72 4.54
C ALA A 57 1.39 -1.45 5.78
N LEU A 58 1.74 -2.74 5.92
CA LEU A 58 1.31 -3.60 7.03
C LEU A 58 2.11 -3.34 8.32
N SER A 59 3.44 -3.26 8.24
CA SER A 59 4.36 -3.25 9.39
C SER A 59 4.32 -2.00 10.27
N ARG A 60 3.83 -0.86 9.75
CA ARG A 60 4.00 0.45 10.40
C ARG A 60 2.69 1.12 10.83
N GLY A 61 1.58 0.37 10.92
CA GLY A 61 0.26 0.95 11.24
C GLY A 61 -0.20 1.99 10.22
N ARG A 62 0.40 2.01 9.01
CA ARG A 62 0.12 3.00 7.97
C ARG A 62 -1.31 2.88 7.48
N LEU A 63 -1.86 1.67 7.45
CA LEU A 63 -3.27 1.45 7.14
C LEU A 63 -4.17 2.18 8.15
N ALA A 64 -3.90 2.02 9.45
CA ALA A 64 -4.68 2.70 10.49
C ALA A 64 -4.61 4.23 10.37
N HIS A 65 -3.42 4.76 10.06
CA HIS A 65 -3.23 6.18 9.80
C HIS A 65 -3.99 6.65 8.53
N ALA A 66 -3.90 5.90 7.43
CA ALA A 66 -4.56 6.23 6.17
C ALA A 66 -6.08 6.23 6.28
N PHE A 67 -6.65 5.25 6.99
CA PHE A 67 -8.09 5.15 7.20
C PHE A 67 -8.58 5.95 8.42
N LYS A 68 -7.68 6.59 9.17
CA LYS A 68 -7.94 7.33 10.43
C LYS A 68 -8.70 6.51 11.48
N LYS A 69 -8.61 5.18 11.39
CA LYS A 69 -9.32 4.23 12.26
C LYS A 69 -8.49 2.95 12.41
N PRO A 70 -8.60 2.24 13.54
CA PRO A 70 -8.06 0.89 13.66
C PRO A 70 -8.58 0.02 12.52
N CYS A 71 -7.67 -0.73 11.93
CA CYS A 71 -7.98 -1.67 10.87
C CYS A 71 -6.95 -2.80 10.85
N ALA A 72 -7.40 -3.96 10.39
CA ALA A 72 -6.57 -5.14 10.21
C ALA A 72 -6.56 -5.52 8.72
N PRO A 73 -5.41 -5.92 8.16
CA PRO A 73 -5.39 -6.50 6.82
C PRO A 73 -6.11 -7.84 6.80
N SER A 74 -6.76 -8.20 5.68
CA SER A 74 -7.11 -9.60 5.46
C SER A 74 -5.84 -10.46 5.34
N PRO A 75 -5.86 -11.74 5.74
CA PRO A 75 -4.69 -12.62 5.61
C PRO A 75 -4.23 -12.75 4.15
N ASP A 76 -5.18 -12.70 3.21
CA ASP A 76 -4.92 -12.83 1.77
C ASP A 76 -4.60 -11.48 1.10
N LEU A 77 -4.61 -10.36 1.83
CA LEU A 77 -4.47 -9.02 1.26
C LEU A 77 -3.21 -8.87 0.41
N ALA A 78 -2.09 -9.44 0.86
CA ALA A 78 -0.82 -9.35 0.14
C ALA A 78 -0.90 -10.06 -1.22
N ALA A 79 -1.45 -11.27 -1.22
CA ALA A 79 -1.65 -12.06 -2.43
C ALA A 79 -2.66 -11.38 -3.39
N GLU A 80 -3.73 -10.82 -2.86
CA GLU A 80 -4.73 -10.08 -3.64
C GLU A 80 -4.13 -8.81 -4.28
N VAL A 81 -3.28 -8.08 -3.56
CA VAL A 81 -2.61 -6.88 -4.09
C VAL A 81 -1.66 -7.26 -5.22
N GLN A 82 -0.89 -8.34 -5.07
CA GLN A 82 0.01 -8.84 -6.11
C GLN A 82 -0.78 -9.28 -7.34
N ALA A 83 -1.82 -10.09 -7.15
CA ALA A 83 -2.68 -10.56 -8.24
C ALA A 83 -3.42 -9.43 -8.95
N ALA A 84 -3.76 -8.34 -8.26
CA ALA A 84 -4.36 -7.14 -8.85
C ALA A 84 -3.35 -6.34 -9.70
N GLY A 85 -2.07 -6.34 -9.30
CA GLY A 85 -0.97 -5.75 -10.07
C GLY A 85 -0.77 -6.43 -11.42
N ASP A 86 -0.78 -7.77 -11.43
CA ASP A 86 -0.54 -8.57 -12.63
C ASP A 86 -1.62 -8.37 -13.70
N ARG A 87 -2.87 -8.11 -13.28
CA ARG A 87 -4.01 -7.87 -14.19
C ARG A 87 -4.04 -6.45 -14.78
N GLY A 88 -3.27 -5.51 -14.24
CA GLY A 88 -3.28 -4.08 -14.60
C GLY A 88 -2.08 -3.61 -15.42
N ALA A 89 -1.21 -4.50 -15.89
CA ALA A 89 0.06 -4.18 -16.54
C ALA A 89 -0.09 -3.50 -17.92
N GLY A 90 -0.35 -2.19 -17.91
CA GLY A 90 0.28 -1.27 -18.86
C GLY A 90 1.60 -0.75 -18.26
N ALA A 91 2.68 -1.52 -18.42
CA ALA A 91 4.04 -1.26 -17.90
C ALA A 91 4.79 -0.17 -18.73
N PRO A 92 5.98 0.36 -18.32
CA PRO A 92 7.18 -0.42 -18.04
C PRO A 92 7.88 -0.15 -16.70
N ALA A 93 8.74 -1.11 -16.35
CA ALA A 93 9.74 -1.07 -15.31
C ALA A 93 10.59 0.22 -15.34
N GLY A 94 10.78 0.85 -14.18
CA GLY A 94 11.56 2.07 -14.09
C GLY A 94 11.67 2.59 -12.67
N GLU A 95 12.80 2.24 -12.06
CA GLU A 95 13.41 2.84 -10.87
C GLU A 95 12.76 2.44 -9.53
N ALA A 96 13.11 1.22 -9.15
CA ALA A 96 13.68 1.00 -7.84
C ALA A 96 14.79 2.04 -7.55
N SER A 97 14.44 3.19 -6.99
CA SER A 97 15.38 3.90 -6.12
C SER A 97 15.43 3.10 -4.82
N SER A 98 16.33 2.13 -4.82
CA SER A 98 17.09 1.76 -3.62
C SER A 98 17.71 3.04 -3.07
N GLY A 99 17.54 3.24 -1.78
CA GLY A 99 17.74 4.50 -1.08
C GLY A 99 16.83 4.55 0.14
N CYS A 100 16.67 3.42 0.82
CA CYS A 100 16.31 3.43 2.23
C CYS A 100 17.63 3.27 2.98
N ASP A 101 18.39 4.35 2.99
CA ASP A 101 19.49 4.54 3.91
C ASP A 101 19.01 4.27 5.34
N MET A 102 19.74 3.37 5.97
CA MET A 102 19.97 3.25 7.40
C MET A 102 18.72 3.36 8.30
N PHE A 103 18.10 2.21 8.53
CA PHE A 103 17.67 1.90 9.89
C PHE A 103 18.92 1.91 10.80
N GLU A 104 19.21 3.03 11.45
CA GLU A 104 20.02 3.01 12.67
C GLU A 104 19.20 2.32 13.75
N THR A 105 19.55 1.06 13.98
CA THR A 105 19.14 0.26 15.13
C THR A 105 19.59 0.97 16.40
N GLY A 106 18.70 1.78 16.97
CA GLY A 106 18.78 2.23 18.35
C GLY A 106 18.57 1.05 19.28
N ALA A 107 19.65 0.30 19.53
CA ALA A 107 19.72 -0.72 20.56
C ALA A 107 19.50 -0.06 21.94
N MET A 108 18.27 -0.16 22.46
CA MET A 108 18.03 0.01 23.90
C MET A 108 18.71 -1.14 24.63
N ALA A 109 19.96 -0.92 25.04
CA ALA A 109 20.59 -1.74 26.06
C ALA A 109 19.99 -1.39 27.43
N VAL A 110 18.90 -2.06 27.78
CA VAL A 110 18.55 -2.29 29.19
C VAL A 110 19.52 -3.35 29.72
N ARG A 111 20.39 -2.97 30.65
CA ARG A 111 21.00 -3.90 31.58
C ARG A 111 20.86 -3.34 32.99
N ALA A 112 20.16 -4.15 33.80
CA ALA A 112 20.13 -4.32 35.25
C ALA A 112 20.57 -3.15 36.13
#